data_AF-A0A1M6YST6-F1
#
_entry.id   AF-A0A1M6YST6-F1
#
_cell.length_a   1.000
_cell.length_b   1.000
_cell.length_c   1.000
_cell.angle_alpha   90.00
_cell.angle_beta   90.00
_cell.angle_gamma   90.00
#
_symmetry.space_group_name_H-M   'P 1'
#
loop_
_entity.id
_entity.type
_entity.pdbx_description
1 polymer ?
#
loop_
_entity_poly.entity_id
_entity_poly.type
_entity_poly.pdbx_seq_one_letter_code
_entity_poly.pdbx_strand_id
1 'polypeptide(L)'
;MNLKFILSIGALALFAACGDDSSSNSSADPVKNDDPMSIFEVRKPDSVKVSYTDEDGKPASEKFMQQDWICTFNYEGEDGYFYIQSSVDEAKMFMSVVPVSSETEKAELYVNGKMVPVSKAEYSWGGNHHNDNISFTYKDKVFKFYHSSFGFGWRSCQEMDCLQVFKADGETEIKDGCTSERSLPVVCRNVDEKGRVSSFDDTFEKCPGDFDD
;
A
#
# COMPACT_ATOMS: atom_id res chain seq x y z
N MET A 1 -28.72 21.24 57.24
CA MET A 1 -28.38 20.23 58.27
C MET A 1 -27.19 19.46 57.72
N ASN A 2 -25.97 19.91 58.06
CA ASN A 2 -25.06 19.35 59.06
C ASN A 2 -24.67 17.88 58.78
N LEU A 3 -23.44 17.38 58.85
CA LEU A 3 -22.03 17.82 58.92
C LEU A 3 -21.26 16.50 59.23
N LYS A 4 -19.93 16.49 59.04
CA LYS A 4 -18.90 15.50 59.49
C LYS A 4 -18.52 14.45 58.42
N PHE A 5 -17.41 14.58 57.66
CA PHE A 5 -15.97 14.71 58.02
C PHE A 5 -15.45 13.58 58.91
N ILE A 6 -14.68 12.67 58.32
CA ILE A 6 -13.57 11.97 58.98
C ILE A 6 -12.36 12.01 58.03
N LEU A 7 -11.40 12.86 58.40
CA LEU A 7 -10.00 12.78 58.00
C LEU A 7 -9.39 11.53 58.67
N SER A 8 -8.58 10.78 57.94
CA SER A 8 -7.52 9.97 58.56
C SER A 8 -6.21 10.26 57.84
N ILE A 9 -5.29 10.83 58.62
CA ILE A 9 -3.91 11.17 58.28
C ILE A 9 -3.10 9.90 58.53
N GLY A 10 -2.58 9.29 57.46
CA GLY A 10 -1.67 8.15 57.51
C GLY A 10 -0.28 8.58 57.02
N ALA A 11 0.73 8.24 57.81
CA ALA A 11 2.04 8.88 57.84
C ALA A 11 2.93 8.69 56.60
N LEU A 12 3.75 9.71 56.44
CA LEU A 12 4.93 9.84 55.61
C LEU A 12 5.93 8.70 55.86
N ALA A 13 6.37 8.01 54.81
CA ALA A 13 7.62 7.27 54.79
C ALA A 13 8.41 7.69 53.55
N LEU A 14 9.35 8.61 53.75
CA LEU A 14 10.42 8.90 52.81
C LEU A 14 11.38 7.70 52.80
N PHE A 15 11.40 6.96 51.70
CA PHE A 15 12.56 6.16 51.32
C PHE A 15 13.20 6.82 50.10
N ALA A 16 14.28 7.54 50.35
CA ALA A 16 15.24 7.89 49.32
C ALA A 16 16.02 6.62 48.98
N ALA A 17 15.71 6.02 47.84
CA ALA A 17 16.55 5.03 47.18
C ALA A 17 16.94 5.61 45.81
N CYS A 18 18.15 6.14 45.72
CA CYS A 18 18.81 6.34 44.43
C CYS A 18 19.15 4.95 43.88
N GLY A 19 18.43 4.55 42.85
CA GLY A 19 18.71 3.37 42.04
C GLY A 19 18.46 3.75 40.60
N ASP A 20 19.48 4.31 39.96
CA ASP A 20 19.57 4.45 38.52
C ASP A 20 19.64 3.04 37.92
N ASP A 21 18.50 2.48 37.55
CA ASP A 21 18.44 1.42 36.55
C ASP A 21 17.40 1.83 35.52
N SER A 22 17.86 2.69 34.61
CA SER A 22 17.26 2.90 33.29
C SER A 22 17.38 1.59 32.51
N SER A 23 16.54 0.61 32.87
CA SER A 23 16.32 -0.58 32.08
C SER A 23 15.45 -0.16 30.89
N SER A 24 16.11 0.44 29.91
CA SER A 24 15.60 0.56 28.55
C SER A 24 15.21 -0.85 28.09
N ASN A 25 13.91 -1.14 28.15
CA ASN A 25 13.36 -2.34 27.55
C ASN A 25 13.30 -2.10 26.03
N SER A 26 14.47 -2.04 25.38
CA SER A 26 14.58 -2.12 23.93
C SER A 26 14.53 -3.58 23.52
N SER A 27 13.33 -4.12 23.48
CA SER A 27 13.05 -5.38 22.77
C SER A 27 11.88 -5.17 21.83
N ALA A 28 11.98 -4.13 20.99
CA ALA A 28 11.50 -4.32 19.63
C ALA A 28 12.52 -5.25 18.98
N ASP A 29 12.24 -6.55 19.00
CA ASP A 29 12.92 -7.46 18.07
C ASP A 29 12.83 -6.80 16.70
N PRO A 30 13.96 -6.56 16.01
CA PRO A 30 13.91 -6.05 14.65
C PRO A 30 13.03 -7.03 13.88
N VAL A 31 11.95 -6.50 13.29
CA VAL A 31 11.16 -7.19 12.27
C VAL A 31 12.20 -7.88 11.41
N LYS A 32 12.21 -9.22 11.44
CA LYS A 32 13.11 -9.97 10.58
C LYS A 32 12.85 -9.41 9.20
N ASN A 33 13.92 -8.99 8.55
CA ASN A 33 13.93 -8.52 7.18
C ASN A 33 13.59 -9.72 6.29
N ASP A 34 12.34 -10.18 6.41
CA ASP A 34 11.79 -11.33 5.74
C ASP A 34 11.61 -10.89 4.30
N ASP A 35 12.42 -11.47 3.42
CA ASP A 35 12.28 -11.28 1.99
C ASP A 35 10.83 -11.58 1.59
N PRO A 36 10.05 -10.61 1.05
CA PRO A 36 8.65 -10.84 0.71
C PRO A 36 8.47 -11.97 -0.30
N MET A 37 9.49 -12.27 -1.11
CA MET A 37 9.47 -13.42 -2.03
C MET A 37 9.48 -14.77 -1.30
N SER A 38 9.87 -14.81 -0.03
CA SER A 38 9.79 -16.00 0.83
C SER A 38 8.46 -16.12 1.60
N ILE A 39 7.70 -15.03 1.68
CA ILE A 39 6.40 -14.96 2.37
C ILE A 39 5.27 -15.40 1.42
N PHE A 40 5.27 -14.87 0.20
CA PHE A 40 4.17 -15.07 -0.76
C PHE A 40 4.46 -16.18 -1.76
N GLU A 41 3.42 -16.90 -2.16
CA GLU A 41 3.46 -17.72 -3.37
C GLU A 41 3.27 -16.82 -4.61
N VAL A 42 4.37 -16.21 -5.03
CA VAL A 42 4.38 -15.25 -6.15
C VAL A 42 4.19 -15.97 -7.48
N ARG A 43 3.17 -15.56 -8.21
CA ARG A 43 2.90 -16.03 -9.58
C ARG A 43 3.97 -15.47 -10.51
N LYS A 44 4.33 -16.26 -11.53
CA LYS A 44 5.06 -15.77 -12.70
C LYS A 44 4.02 -15.17 -13.67
N PRO A 45 3.93 -13.83 -13.83
CA PRO A 45 2.94 -13.21 -14.69
C PRO A 45 3.13 -13.65 -16.15
N ASP A 46 2.01 -13.90 -16.84
CA ASP A 46 1.99 -14.29 -18.24
C ASP A 46 1.50 -13.15 -19.15
N SER A 47 1.84 -13.24 -20.43
CA SER A 47 1.35 -12.34 -21.47
C SER A 47 0.03 -12.87 -22.04
N VAL A 48 -1.05 -12.15 -21.78
CA VAL A 48 -2.40 -12.50 -22.23
C VAL A 48 -2.80 -11.67 -23.44
N LYS A 49 -3.41 -12.32 -24.42
CA LYS A 49 -3.97 -11.64 -25.59
C LYS A 49 -5.43 -11.30 -25.32
N VAL A 50 -5.74 -10.01 -25.23
CA VAL A 50 -7.11 -9.53 -25.02
C VAL A 50 -7.66 -8.92 -26.31
N SER A 51 -8.97 -9.03 -26.49
CA SER A 51 -9.66 -8.48 -27.65
C SER A 51 -10.38 -7.20 -27.28
N TYR A 52 -10.45 -6.25 -28.21
CA TYR A 52 -11.12 -4.96 -28.04
C TYR A 52 -11.67 -4.46 -29.38
N THR A 53 -12.46 -3.38 -29.33
CA THR A 53 -12.95 -2.69 -30.52
C THR A 53 -12.10 -1.45 -30.78
N ASP A 54 -11.50 -1.33 -31.97
CA ASP A 54 -10.68 -0.18 -32.34
C ASP A 54 -11.51 1.08 -32.67
N GLU A 55 -10.82 2.16 -33.05
CA GLU A 55 -11.40 3.48 -33.37
C GLU A 55 -12.42 3.42 -34.53
N ASP A 56 -12.23 2.48 -35.46
CA ASP A 56 -13.07 2.27 -36.63
C ASP A 56 -14.26 1.33 -36.32
N GLY A 57 -14.40 0.86 -35.08
CA GLY A 57 -15.40 -0.13 -34.70
C GLY A 57 -15.06 -1.56 -35.11
N LYS A 58 -13.80 -1.86 -35.47
CA LYS A 58 -13.36 -3.18 -35.92
C LYS A 58 -12.78 -3.98 -34.74
N PRO A 59 -12.92 -5.32 -34.76
CA PRO A 59 -12.29 -6.16 -33.75
C PRO A 59 -10.77 -6.12 -33.90
N ALA A 60 -10.09 -5.84 -32.80
CA ALA A 60 -8.64 -5.83 -32.67
C ALA A 60 -8.21 -6.62 -31.44
N SER A 61 -6.91 -6.79 -31.25
CA SER A 61 -6.37 -7.51 -30.11
C SER A 61 -4.94 -7.11 -29.82
N GLU A 62 -4.59 -7.03 -28.55
CA GLU A 62 -3.25 -6.67 -28.07
C GLU A 62 -2.83 -7.61 -26.94
N LYS A 63 -1.52 -7.67 -26.70
CA LYS A 63 -0.96 -8.46 -25.61
C LYS A 63 -0.65 -7.56 -24.44
N PHE A 64 -1.15 -7.91 -23.27
CA PHE A 64 -0.79 -7.27 -22.01
C PHE A 64 -0.12 -8.28 -21.09
N MET A 65 0.84 -7.81 -20.30
CA MET A 65 1.34 -8.60 -19.18
C MET A 65 0.32 -8.53 -18.05
N GLN A 66 0.06 -9.68 -17.43
CA GLN A 66 -0.58 -9.72 -16.12
C GLN A 66 0.18 -8.84 -15.12
N GLN A 67 -0.55 -8.23 -14.18
CA GLN A 67 -0.01 -7.24 -13.25
C GLN A 67 -0.05 -7.77 -11.84
N ASP A 68 1.14 -8.06 -11.31
CA ASP A 68 1.32 -8.53 -9.96
C ASP A 68 2.18 -7.51 -9.22
N TRP A 69 1.79 -7.19 -7.99
CA TRP A 69 2.47 -6.16 -7.21
C TRP A 69 2.70 -6.62 -5.79
N ILE A 70 3.90 -6.35 -5.27
CA ILE A 70 4.20 -6.47 -3.85
C ILE A 70 4.54 -5.08 -3.32
N CYS A 71 3.83 -4.64 -2.28
CA CYS A 71 4.00 -3.33 -1.65
C CYS A 71 4.38 -3.48 -0.19
N THR A 72 5.25 -2.62 0.33
CA THR A 72 5.38 -2.47 1.78
C THR A 72 4.10 -1.87 2.36
N PHE A 73 3.78 -2.26 3.60
CA PHE A 73 2.65 -1.73 4.35
C PHE A 73 3.17 -1.21 5.70
N ASN A 74 2.88 0.04 6.02
CA ASN A 74 3.15 0.61 7.34
C ASN A 74 2.02 1.57 7.73
N TYR A 75 1.23 1.19 8.73
CA TYR A 75 0.16 2.04 9.23
C TYR A 75 -0.21 1.70 10.68
N GLU A 76 -0.37 2.72 11.53
CA GLU A 76 -0.77 2.59 12.94
C GLU A 76 0.08 1.59 13.76
N GLY A 77 1.37 1.47 13.43
CA GLY A 77 2.30 0.57 14.12
C GLY A 77 2.23 -0.89 13.64
N GLU A 78 1.49 -1.17 12.57
CA GLU A 78 1.55 -2.44 11.85
C GLU A 78 2.44 -2.29 10.63
N ASP A 79 3.42 -3.18 10.52
CA ASP A 79 4.34 -3.26 9.39
C ASP A 79 4.25 -4.63 8.69
N GLY A 80 4.56 -4.63 7.40
CA GLY A 80 4.70 -5.84 6.61
C GLY A 80 4.56 -5.60 5.11
N TYR A 81 3.89 -6.51 4.41
CA TYR A 81 3.80 -6.51 2.95
C TYR A 81 2.40 -6.87 2.47
N PHE A 82 2.00 -6.29 1.34
CA PHE A 82 0.79 -6.62 0.61
C PHE A 82 1.16 -7.20 -0.75
N TYR A 83 0.51 -8.29 -1.16
CA TYR A 83 0.66 -8.90 -2.47
C TYR A 83 -0.69 -8.94 -3.18
N ILE A 84 -0.72 -8.60 -4.47
CA ILE A 84 -1.88 -8.72 -5.35
C ILE A 84 -1.52 -9.36 -6.68
N GLN A 85 -2.40 -10.24 -7.15
CA GLN A 85 -2.41 -10.83 -8.49
C GLN A 85 -3.57 -10.26 -9.29
N SER A 86 -3.28 -9.53 -10.36
CA SER A 86 -4.29 -8.96 -11.24
C SER A 86 -4.13 -9.51 -12.66
N SER A 87 -5.23 -9.96 -13.22
CA SER A 87 -5.27 -10.45 -14.60
C SER A 87 -5.96 -9.44 -15.51
N VAL A 88 -5.36 -9.22 -16.67
CA VAL A 88 -5.96 -8.41 -17.72
C VAL A 88 -6.90 -9.30 -18.54
N ASP A 89 -8.19 -9.04 -18.44
CA ASP A 89 -9.24 -9.82 -19.11
C ASP A 89 -9.95 -9.03 -20.21
N GLU A 90 -9.89 -7.70 -20.14
CA GLU A 90 -10.49 -6.78 -21.08
C GLU A 90 -9.46 -5.71 -21.51
N ALA A 91 -9.64 -5.14 -22.69
CA ALA A 91 -9.02 -3.88 -23.06
C ALA A 91 -10.05 -2.94 -23.67
N LYS A 92 -9.88 -1.65 -23.44
CA LYS A 92 -10.77 -0.58 -23.95
C LYS A 92 -9.97 0.39 -24.79
N MET A 93 -10.53 0.75 -25.94
CA MET A 93 -9.99 1.83 -26.75
C MET A 93 -10.53 3.16 -26.23
N PHE A 94 -9.62 4.03 -25.81
CA PHE A 94 -9.90 5.44 -25.52
C PHE A 94 -9.08 6.29 -26.50
N MET A 95 -8.17 7.13 -25.99
CA MET A 95 -7.11 7.75 -26.80
C MET A 95 -5.99 6.76 -27.18
N SER A 96 -5.97 5.60 -26.52
CA SER A 96 -5.09 4.46 -26.73
C SER A 96 -5.76 3.20 -26.16
N VAL A 97 -5.17 2.04 -26.41
CA VAL A 97 -5.64 0.78 -25.83
C VAL A 97 -5.22 0.73 -24.37
N VAL A 98 -6.19 0.58 -23.47
CA VAL A 98 -5.97 0.50 -22.03
C VAL A 98 -6.40 -0.87 -21.53
N PRO A 99 -5.53 -1.62 -20.83
CA PRO A 99 -5.92 -2.86 -20.19
C PRO A 99 -6.87 -2.59 -19.03
N VAL A 100 -7.85 -3.47 -18.87
CA VAL A 100 -8.78 -3.49 -17.74
C VAL A 100 -8.62 -4.83 -17.07
N SER A 101 -8.50 -4.79 -15.75
CA SER A 101 -8.50 -5.99 -14.91
C SER A 101 -9.81 -5.99 -14.14
N SER A 102 -10.75 -6.84 -14.53
CA SER A 102 -12.08 -6.86 -13.89
C SER A 102 -12.09 -7.61 -12.56
N GLU A 103 -11.14 -8.53 -12.37
CA GLU A 103 -11.03 -9.34 -11.15
C GLU A 103 -9.60 -9.42 -10.61
N THR A 104 -9.51 -9.45 -9.28
CA THR A 104 -8.29 -9.76 -8.54
C THR A 104 -8.27 -11.25 -8.21
N GLU A 105 -7.28 -11.98 -8.73
CA GLU A 105 -7.18 -13.44 -8.53
C GLU A 105 -6.76 -13.80 -7.10
N LYS A 106 -5.85 -13.00 -6.55
CA LYS A 106 -5.29 -13.20 -5.21
C LYS A 106 -4.93 -11.85 -4.60
N ALA A 107 -5.24 -11.66 -3.33
CA ALA A 107 -4.75 -10.54 -2.54
C ALA A 107 -4.47 -11.00 -1.11
N GLU A 108 -3.28 -10.71 -0.63
CA GLU A 108 -2.77 -11.20 0.65
C GLU A 108 -2.06 -10.06 1.39
N LEU A 109 -2.31 -9.95 2.69
CA LEU A 109 -1.63 -9.00 3.57
C LEU A 109 -0.88 -9.79 4.63
N TYR A 110 0.42 -9.60 4.72
CA TYR A 110 1.27 -10.11 5.79
C TYR A 110 1.65 -8.95 6.69
N VAL A 111 1.18 -8.97 7.94
CA VAL A 111 1.48 -7.92 8.93
C VAL A 111 1.81 -8.54 10.27
N ASN A 112 2.80 -7.98 10.97
CA ASN A 112 3.23 -8.47 12.28
C ASN A 112 3.50 -9.98 12.32
N GLY A 113 4.15 -10.51 11.28
CA GLY A 113 4.56 -11.91 11.22
C GLY A 113 3.46 -12.92 10.85
N LYS A 114 2.29 -12.47 10.36
CA LYS A 114 1.18 -13.36 9.99
C LYS A 114 0.39 -12.87 8.78
N MET A 115 -0.16 -13.83 8.04
CA MET A 115 -1.16 -13.55 7.00
C MET A 115 -2.49 -13.15 7.63
N VAL A 116 -3.09 -12.07 7.14
CA VAL A 116 -4.40 -11.59 7.55
C VAL A 116 -5.31 -11.44 6.34
N PRO A 117 -6.62 -11.68 6.49
CA PRO A 117 -7.56 -11.53 5.38
C PRO A 117 -7.75 -10.06 5.02
N VAL A 118 -7.83 -9.81 3.71
CA VAL A 118 -8.27 -8.55 3.10
C VAL A 118 -9.48 -8.81 2.22
N SER A 119 -10.21 -7.76 1.86
CA SER A 119 -11.35 -7.86 0.94
C SER A 119 -11.38 -6.69 -0.03
N LYS A 120 -12.18 -6.83 -1.10
CA LYS A 120 -12.33 -5.78 -2.14
C LYS A 120 -10.98 -5.27 -2.65
N ALA A 121 -10.05 -6.19 -2.87
CA ALA A 121 -8.76 -5.85 -3.43
C ALA A 121 -8.92 -5.61 -4.93
N GLU A 122 -8.43 -4.49 -5.44
CA GLU A 122 -8.55 -4.06 -6.83
C GLU A 122 -7.24 -3.44 -7.29
N TYR A 123 -6.86 -3.71 -8.53
CA TYR A 123 -5.79 -3.01 -9.22
C TYR A 123 -6.38 -2.25 -10.40
N SER A 124 -5.92 -1.02 -10.60
CA SER A 124 -6.32 -0.15 -11.69
C SER A 124 -5.09 0.40 -12.38
N TRP A 125 -5.02 0.21 -13.70
CA TRP A 125 -3.94 0.68 -14.57
C TRP A 125 -3.84 2.22 -14.65
N GLY A 126 -4.86 2.96 -14.23
CA GLY A 126 -4.82 4.43 -14.29
C GLY A 126 -4.84 5.02 -15.71
N GLY A 127 -5.31 4.26 -16.70
CA GLY A 127 -5.52 4.74 -18.08
C GLY A 127 -4.22 4.99 -18.87
N ASN A 128 -4.30 5.84 -19.89
CA ASN A 128 -3.15 6.13 -20.79
C ASN A 128 -1.96 6.82 -20.09
N HIS A 129 -2.16 7.28 -18.86
CA HIS A 129 -1.12 7.94 -18.08
C HIS A 129 -0.38 6.99 -17.13
N HIS A 130 -0.85 5.75 -16.99
CA HIS A 130 -0.28 4.76 -16.07
C HIS A 130 -0.23 5.28 -14.63
N ASN A 131 -1.33 5.90 -14.19
CA ASN A 131 -1.47 6.33 -12.80
C ASN A 131 -2.04 5.18 -11.98
N ASP A 132 -1.26 4.09 -11.99
CA ASP A 132 -1.59 2.83 -11.36
C ASP A 132 -2.02 3.05 -9.91
N ASN A 133 -3.01 2.30 -9.46
CA ASN A 133 -3.37 2.26 -8.06
C ASN A 133 -3.84 0.87 -7.67
N ILE A 134 -3.62 0.54 -6.41
CA ILE A 134 -4.14 -0.67 -5.78
C ILE A 134 -4.98 -0.23 -4.60
N SER A 135 -6.17 -0.79 -4.43
CA SER A 135 -6.96 -0.59 -3.22
C SER A 135 -7.39 -1.90 -2.59
N PHE A 136 -7.59 -1.91 -1.27
CA PHE A 136 -8.12 -3.05 -0.53
C PHE A 136 -8.73 -2.62 0.80
N THR A 137 -9.62 -3.44 1.36
CA THR A 137 -10.24 -3.23 2.67
C THR A 137 -9.59 -4.10 3.73
N TYR A 138 -9.16 -3.48 4.84
CA TYR A 138 -8.62 -4.13 6.03
C TYR A 138 -9.06 -3.35 7.29
N LYS A 139 -9.56 -4.06 8.32
CA LYS A 139 -10.03 -3.45 9.59
C LYS A 139 -10.98 -2.25 9.41
N ASP A 140 -12.00 -2.41 8.57
CA ASP A 140 -13.01 -1.39 8.26
C ASP A 140 -12.43 -0.04 7.73
N LYS A 141 -11.27 -0.11 7.10
CA LYS A 141 -10.63 0.99 6.36
C LYS A 141 -10.33 0.53 4.94
N VAL A 142 -10.37 1.47 4.00
CA VAL A 142 -9.89 1.25 2.64
C VAL A 142 -8.49 1.85 2.53
N PHE A 143 -7.54 1.04 2.11
CA PHE A 143 -6.16 1.42 1.86
C PHE A 143 -5.95 1.51 0.36
N LYS A 144 -5.25 2.54 -0.09
CA LYS A 144 -4.94 2.73 -1.50
C LYS A 144 -3.45 3.06 -1.69
N PHE A 145 -2.72 2.17 -2.33
CA PHE A 145 -1.37 2.46 -2.82
C PHE A 145 -1.49 3.34 -4.06
N TYR A 146 -0.72 4.42 -4.10
CA TYR A 146 -0.79 5.41 -5.17
C TYR A 146 0.56 6.11 -5.39
N HIS A 147 0.55 7.18 -6.18
CA HIS A 147 1.72 7.98 -6.50
C HIS A 147 1.63 9.34 -5.81
N SER A 148 2.73 9.76 -5.20
CA SER A 148 2.89 11.06 -4.54
C SER A 148 3.49 12.12 -5.44
N SER A 149 3.99 11.74 -6.61
CA SER A 149 4.59 12.65 -7.59
C SER A 149 4.16 12.28 -9.01
N PHE A 150 3.78 13.28 -9.80
CA PHE A 150 3.40 13.13 -11.20
C PHE A 150 4.23 14.08 -12.06
N GLY A 151 4.75 13.57 -13.17
CA GLY A 151 5.50 14.37 -14.13
C GLY A 151 4.59 15.15 -15.08
N PHE A 152 5.22 15.73 -16.10
CA PHE A 152 4.51 16.45 -17.16
C PHE A 152 3.37 15.63 -17.78
N GLY A 153 2.18 16.23 -17.82
CA GLY A 153 0.99 15.59 -18.38
C GLY A 153 0.31 14.58 -17.46
N TRP A 154 0.54 14.66 -16.14
CA TRP A 154 -0.08 13.81 -15.13
C TRP A 154 0.25 12.32 -15.33
N ARG A 155 1.51 12.04 -15.67
CA ARG A 155 2.04 10.67 -15.84
C ARG A 155 2.89 10.33 -14.62
N SER A 156 2.70 9.16 -14.04
CA SER A 156 3.63 8.63 -13.06
C SER A 156 5.03 8.49 -13.68
N CYS A 157 6.08 8.80 -12.92
CA CYS A 157 7.46 8.58 -13.35
C CYS A 157 8.10 7.37 -12.66
N GLN A 158 7.48 6.90 -11.58
CA GLN A 158 7.94 5.81 -10.75
C GLN A 158 6.76 4.93 -10.35
N GLU A 159 7.06 3.79 -9.73
CA GLU A 159 6.05 2.91 -9.14
C GLU A 159 5.31 3.60 -7.99
N MET A 160 4.15 3.04 -7.59
CA MET A 160 3.40 3.54 -6.44
C MET A 160 4.30 3.65 -5.21
N ASP A 161 4.31 4.82 -4.58
CA ASP A 161 5.30 5.23 -3.59
C ASP A 161 4.67 5.79 -2.30
N CYS A 162 3.34 5.85 -2.25
CA CYS A 162 2.60 6.37 -1.09
C CYS A 162 1.32 5.59 -0.80
N LEU A 163 0.78 5.78 0.40
CA LEU A 163 -0.45 5.16 0.88
C LEU A 163 -1.49 6.21 1.25
N GLN A 164 -2.72 6.07 0.75
CA GLN A 164 -3.89 6.80 1.22
C GLN A 164 -4.76 5.89 2.07
N VAL A 165 -5.42 6.45 3.08
CA VAL A 165 -6.30 5.71 4.00
C VAL A 165 -7.65 6.39 4.09
N PHE A 166 -8.70 5.63 3.84
CA PHE A 166 -10.09 6.06 3.86
C PHE A 166 -10.89 5.24 4.88
N LYS A 167 -12.07 5.74 5.24
CA LYS A 167 -13.07 4.96 5.98
C LYS A 167 -13.60 3.81 5.12
N ALA A 168 -14.40 2.93 5.71
CA ALA A 168 -15.04 1.80 5.03
C ALA A 168 -15.92 2.20 3.83
N ASP A 169 -16.33 3.46 3.72
CA ASP A 169 -17.05 3.99 2.55
C ASP A 169 -16.16 4.12 1.30
N GLY A 170 -14.84 4.10 1.46
CA GLY A 170 -13.87 4.28 0.37
C GLY A 170 -13.78 5.72 -0.17
N GLU A 171 -14.51 6.66 0.41
CA GLU A 171 -14.63 8.04 -0.06
C GLU A 171 -14.13 9.05 0.99
N THR A 172 -14.43 8.80 2.27
CA THR A 172 -14.02 9.70 3.34
C THR A 172 -12.58 9.43 3.71
N GLU A 173 -11.68 10.33 3.30
CA GLU A 173 -10.27 10.27 3.64
C GLU A 173 -10.04 10.42 5.16
N ILE A 174 -9.20 9.54 5.70
CA ILE A 174 -8.67 9.60 7.07
C ILE A 174 -7.28 10.22 7.05
N LYS A 175 -6.44 9.80 6.10
CA LYS A 175 -5.09 10.32 5.91
C LYS A 175 -4.65 10.20 4.45
N ASP A 176 -4.30 11.33 3.84
CA ASP A 176 -3.55 11.36 2.59
C ASP A 176 -2.04 11.25 2.86
N GLY A 177 -1.46 10.12 2.47
CA GLY A 177 0.00 9.95 2.47
C GLY A 177 0.67 10.35 1.17
N CYS A 178 -0.11 10.72 0.15
CA CYS A 178 0.33 10.94 -1.22
C CYS A 178 0.49 12.42 -1.58
N THR A 179 0.64 13.28 -0.57
CA THR A 179 1.07 14.67 -0.76
C THR A 179 2.54 14.73 -1.19
N SER A 180 3.03 15.91 -1.57
CA SER A 180 4.43 16.11 -1.99
C SER A 180 5.45 15.76 -0.90
N GLU A 181 5.04 15.74 0.37
CA GLU A 181 5.85 15.31 1.52
C GLU A 181 5.86 13.80 1.73
N ARG A 182 4.97 13.06 1.05
CA ARG A 182 4.87 11.60 1.10
C ARG A 182 4.79 11.06 2.53
N SER A 183 3.78 11.50 3.29
CA SER A 183 3.67 11.28 4.74
C SER A 183 3.36 9.83 5.17
N LEU A 184 3.03 8.96 4.21
CA LEU A 184 2.97 7.50 4.37
C LEU A 184 3.70 6.85 3.19
N PRO A 185 5.05 6.78 3.22
CA PRO A 185 5.81 6.22 2.13
C PRO A 185 5.60 4.71 2.05
N VAL A 186 5.52 4.21 0.82
CA VAL A 186 5.54 2.77 0.54
C VAL A 186 6.54 2.50 -0.57
N VAL A 187 6.93 1.24 -0.70
CA VAL A 187 7.72 0.74 -1.83
C VAL A 187 6.91 -0.37 -2.47
N CYS A 188 6.32 -0.09 -3.63
CA CYS A 188 5.64 -1.08 -4.45
C CYS A 188 6.54 -1.52 -5.60
N ARG A 189 6.67 -2.83 -5.80
CA ARG A 189 7.40 -3.44 -6.92
C ARG A 189 6.48 -4.29 -7.76
N ASN A 190 6.52 -4.07 -9.08
CA ASN A 190 5.89 -4.96 -10.03
C ASN A 190 6.67 -6.29 -10.10
N VAL A 191 5.96 -7.40 -10.18
CA VAL A 191 6.57 -8.72 -10.38
C VAL A 191 6.89 -8.89 -11.87
N ASP A 192 8.15 -9.18 -12.18
CA ASP A 192 8.61 -9.36 -13.55
C ASP A 192 8.09 -10.66 -14.19
N GLU A 193 8.29 -10.81 -15.50
CA GLU A 193 7.94 -12.01 -16.27
C GLU A 193 8.60 -13.32 -15.77
N LYS A 194 9.55 -13.27 -14.83
CA LYS A 194 10.22 -14.42 -14.21
C LYS A 194 9.73 -14.68 -12.79
N GLY A 195 8.73 -13.95 -12.30
CA GLY A 195 8.21 -14.07 -10.96
C GLY A 195 9.16 -13.48 -9.91
N ARG A 196 9.87 -12.39 -10.24
CA ARG A 196 10.83 -11.74 -9.35
C ARG A 196 10.47 -10.27 -9.16
N VAL A 197 10.90 -9.71 -8.04
CA VAL A 197 10.83 -8.28 -7.76
C VAL A 197 12.24 -7.72 -7.59
N SER A 198 12.39 -6.42 -7.84
CA SER A 198 13.62 -5.68 -7.50
C SER A 198 13.74 -5.48 -5.98
N SER A 199 14.80 -4.81 -5.52
CA SER A 199 14.95 -4.52 -4.09
C SER A 199 13.84 -3.58 -3.59
N PHE A 200 13.49 -3.72 -2.32
CA PHE A 200 12.56 -2.84 -1.62
C PHE A 200 13.25 -1.61 -1.02
N ASP A 201 14.39 -1.21 -1.58
CA ASP A 201 15.02 0.06 -1.22
C ASP A 201 14.13 1.20 -1.70
N ASP A 202 13.86 2.18 -0.82
CA ASP A 202 13.10 3.37 -1.20
C ASP A 202 13.99 4.30 -2.04
N THR A 203 13.73 4.32 -3.34
CA THR A 203 14.47 5.12 -4.34
C THR A 203 13.68 6.33 -4.83
N PHE A 204 12.67 6.74 -4.07
CA PHE A 204 11.78 7.84 -4.48
C PHE A 204 12.53 9.13 -4.79
N GLU A 205 12.11 9.73 -5.89
CA GLU A 205 12.47 11.09 -6.28
C GLU A 205 11.25 11.81 -6.86
N LYS A 206 11.21 13.14 -6.74
CA LYS A 206 10.14 13.92 -7.37
C LYS A 206 10.33 13.90 -8.89
N CYS A 207 9.22 13.72 -9.59
CA CYS A 207 9.16 13.82 -11.04
C CYS A 207 9.61 15.21 -11.53
N PRO A 208 10.35 15.30 -12.65
CA PRO A 208 10.51 16.57 -13.34
C PRO A 208 9.14 17.14 -13.77
N GLY A 209 8.86 18.38 -13.35
CA GLY A 209 7.58 19.06 -13.61
C GLY A 209 6.58 18.96 -12.46
N ASP A 210 6.92 18.25 -11.39
CA ASP A 210 6.21 18.33 -10.12
C ASP A 210 6.55 19.67 -9.47
N PHE A 211 5.53 20.50 -9.23
CA PHE A 211 5.71 21.79 -8.56
C PHE A 211 5.15 21.64 -7.14
N ASP A 212 5.92 22.07 -6.16
CA ASP A 212 5.43 22.16 -4.78
C ASP A 212 4.30 23.20 -4.74
N ASP A 213 3.05 22.73 -4.70
CA ASP A 213 1.87 23.57 -4.46
C ASP A 213 1.82 24.05 -3.00
#